data_AF-A0A0F8CY23-F1
#
_entry.id   AF-A0A0F8CY23-F1
#
_cell.length_a   1.000
_cell.length_b   1.000
_cell.length_c   1.000
_cell.angle_alpha   90.00
_cell.angle_beta   90.00
_cell.angle_gamma   90.00
#
_symmetry.space_group_name_H-M   'P 1'
#
loop_
_entity.id
_entity.type
_entity.pdbx_description
1 polymer ?
#
loop_
_entity_poly.entity_id
_entity_poly.type
_entity_poly.pdbx_seq_one_letter_code
_entity_poly.pdbx_strand_id
1 'polypeptide(L)'
;MPENKKSSPFNIVSTSMFDFNLDGSIKPNFLFHRSHDKIHSRCIEYPFAASKIGNAQIILDVGSAKSNDIWLEWLNNLPITVYATDYDTFEKEYDNIKFYQSDVRNLPFQDETFDKIIAVSVIEHVGLFSPQVNAENLPKIDNNGDFDAVKELTRVLKKGGELIMTLPFGVNQGLILNDEARCYNIENISKFDSLLKPFLLEYYEYQYAECICYYSEGSPKISLSQKVSNHLSGVLQSTQVKYKKAEDMHGFYGSVTWRRVPLKNASAVNYNHVDGIICGVWRKIG
;
A
#
# COMPACT_ATOMS: atom_id res chain seq x y z
N MET A 1 8.61 34.41 -21.06
CA MET A 1 8.98 32.99 -21.23
C MET A 1 8.82 32.32 -19.87
N PRO A 2 7.94 31.34 -19.69
CA PRO A 2 7.91 30.61 -18.43
C PRO A 2 9.13 29.67 -18.41
N GLU A 3 9.90 29.74 -17.33
CA GLU A 3 11.02 28.84 -17.07
C GLU A 3 10.52 27.40 -17.15
N ASN A 4 11.13 26.62 -18.04
CA ASN A 4 11.02 25.16 -18.02
C ASN A 4 11.58 24.67 -16.67
N LYS A 5 10.71 24.52 -15.67
CA LYS A 5 11.00 23.71 -14.49
C LYS A 5 11.32 22.31 -15.00
N LYS A 6 12.61 21.98 -15.13
CA LYS A 6 13.06 20.60 -15.27
C LYS A 6 12.43 19.82 -14.11
N SER A 7 11.43 19.00 -14.40
CA SER A 7 10.82 18.12 -13.41
C SER A 7 11.93 17.24 -12.85
N SER A 8 12.10 17.28 -11.53
CA SER A 8 13.07 16.44 -10.85
C SER A 8 12.80 14.96 -11.17
N PRO A 9 13.80 14.17 -11.62
CA PRO A 9 13.60 12.76 -11.99
C PRO A 9 13.12 11.89 -10.81
N PHE A 10 13.22 12.38 -9.57
CA PHE A 10 12.81 11.67 -8.35
C PHE A 10 11.29 11.56 -8.14
N ASN A 11 10.48 12.26 -8.96
CA ASN A 11 9.02 12.25 -8.84
C ASN A 11 8.34 11.25 -9.79
N ILE A 12 9.09 10.43 -10.52
CA ILE A 12 8.56 9.48 -11.50
C ILE A 12 8.94 8.06 -11.08
N VAL A 13 7.92 7.23 -10.85
CA VAL A 13 8.07 5.77 -10.72
C VAL A 13 7.49 5.16 -12.00
N SER A 14 8.31 4.38 -12.71
CA SER A 14 7.88 3.70 -13.94
C SER A 14 8.10 2.20 -13.79
N THR A 15 7.06 1.43 -14.06
CA THR A 15 7.12 -0.03 -14.07
C THR A 15 6.08 -0.59 -15.02
N SER A 16 6.32 -1.80 -15.50
CA SER A 16 5.48 -2.50 -16.47
C SER A 16 4.18 -2.97 -15.81
N MET A 17 3.02 -2.78 -16.45
CA MET A 17 1.75 -3.35 -15.94
C MET A 17 1.73 -4.88 -15.97
N PHE A 18 2.53 -5.47 -16.87
CA PHE A 18 2.70 -6.90 -17.03
C PHE A 18 4.18 -7.23 -17.21
N ASP A 19 4.61 -8.35 -16.65
CA ASP A 19 5.94 -8.89 -16.87
C ASP A 19 5.87 -10.08 -17.84
N PHE A 20 7.03 -10.69 -18.12
CA PHE A 20 7.14 -11.87 -18.97
C PHE A 20 7.74 -13.05 -18.21
N ASN A 21 7.27 -14.26 -18.51
CA ASN A 21 7.88 -15.52 -18.12
C ASN A 21 9.08 -15.83 -19.02
N LEU A 22 9.91 -16.81 -18.61
CA LEU A 22 11.07 -17.24 -19.39
C LEU A 22 10.70 -17.79 -20.79
N ASP A 23 9.47 -18.30 -20.95
CA ASP A 23 8.92 -18.77 -22.22
C ASP A 23 8.26 -17.64 -23.06
N GLY A 24 8.34 -16.39 -22.60
CA GLY A 24 7.76 -15.22 -23.25
C GLY A 24 6.26 -15.02 -23.00
N SER A 25 5.61 -15.90 -22.22
CA SER A 25 4.21 -15.68 -21.84
C SER A 25 4.07 -14.52 -20.85
N ILE A 26 2.95 -13.81 -20.92
CA ILE A 26 2.67 -12.63 -20.10
C ILE A 26 2.31 -13.09 -18.67
N LYS A 27 2.91 -12.46 -17.66
CA LYS A 27 2.50 -12.60 -16.25
C LYS A 27 2.06 -11.24 -15.70
N PRO A 28 1.04 -11.16 -14.84
CA PRO A 28 0.65 -9.89 -14.21
C PRO A 28 1.81 -9.33 -13.39
N ASN A 29 2.08 -8.03 -13.47
CA ASN A 29 2.95 -7.40 -12.49
C ASN A 29 2.20 -7.30 -11.15
N PHE A 30 2.75 -7.89 -10.10
CA PHE A 30 2.09 -7.94 -8.79
C PHE A 30 1.94 -6.57 -8.10
N LEU A 31 2.64 -5.55 -8.57
CA LEU A 31 2.38 -4.16 -8.20
C LEU A 31 1.00 -3.70 -8.65
N PHE A 32 0.59 -4.16 -9.84
CA PHE A 32 -0.70 -3.82 -10.44
C PHE A 32 -1.74 -4.89 -10.17
N HIS A 33 -1.40 -6.13 -9.86
CA HIS A 33 -2.36 -7.24 -9.86
C HIS A 33 -2.13 -8.19 -8.67
N ARG A 34 -3.13 -8.41 -7.81
CA ARG A 34 -3.14 -9.55 -6.85
C ARG A 34 -4.13 -10.61 -7.29
N SER A 35 -3.91 -11.85 -6.85
CA SER A 35 -4.74 -13.02 -7.20
C SER A 35 -6.22 -12.86 -6.82
N HIS A 36 -6.54 -12.00 -5.86
CA HIS A 36 -7.89 -11.72 -5.36
C HIS A 36 -8.40 -10.31 -5.78
N ASP A 37 -7.52 -9.32 -5.97
CA ASP A 37 -7.95 -7.91 -6.11
C ASP A 37 -8.08 -7.42 -7.54
N LYS A 38 -7.57 -8.19 -8.52
CA LYS A 38 -7.42 -7.83 -9.93
C LYS A 38 -6.54 -6.59 -10.17
N ILE A 39 -6.75 -5.45 -9.49
CA ILE A 39 -5.88 -4.28 -9.47
C ILE A 39 -5.47 -3.93 -8.03
N HIS A 40 -4.15 -3.87 -7.77
CA HIS A 40 -3.64 -3.64 -6.43
C HIS A 40 -3.40 -2.16 -6.13
N SER A 41 -3.78 -1.67 -4.94
CA SER A 41 -3.70 -0.24 -4.56
C SER A 41 -2.30 0.38 -4.71
N ARG A 42 -1.23 -0.41 -4.60
CA ARG A 42 0.17 0.05 -4.77
C ARG A 42 0.41 0.77 -6.10
N CYS A 43 -0.34 0.47 -7.15
CA CYS A 43 -0.21 1.19 -8.42
C CYS A 43 -0.65 2.67 -8.35
N ILE A 44 -1.33 3.09 -7.28
CA ILE A 44 -1.61 4.50 -6.95
C ILE A 44 -0.66 4.98 -5.86
N GLU A 45 -0.56 4.20 -4.79
CA GLU A 45 -0.01 4.67 -3.52
C GLU A 45 1.48 4.95 -3.64
N TYR A 46 2.23 4.08 -4.33
CA TYR A 46 3.66 4.30 -4.55
C TYR A 46 3.94 5.50 -5.47
N PRO A 47 3.32 5.63 -6.67
CA PRO A 47 3.49 6.85 -7.47
C PRO A 47 3.03 8.11 -6.74
N PHE A 48 1.92 8.05 -5.99
CA PHE A 48 1.46 9.18 -5.18
C PHE A 48 2.53 9.58 -4.17
N ALA A 49 3.00 8.65 -3.33
CA ALA A 49 3.97 8.92 -2.29
C ALA A 49 5.30 9.44 -2.86
N ALA A 50 5.80 8.80 -3.92
CA ALA A 50 6.99 9.24 -4.65
C ALA A 50 6.87 10.67 -5.17
N SER A 51 5.70 11.04 -5.74
CA SER A 51 5.46 12.40 -6.23
C SER A 51 5.51 13.48 -5.14
N LYS A 52 5.45 13.10 -3.86
CA LYS A 52 5.46 14.03 -2.72
C LYS A 52 6.82 14.21 -2.06
N ILE A 53 7.86 13.47 -2.45
CA ILE A 53 9.21 13.61 -1.86
C ILE A 53 9.77 15.02 -2.08
N GLY A 54 9.57 15.61 -3.26
CA GLY A 54 9.95 17.00 -3.52
C GLY A 54 11.45 17.26 -3.27
N ASN A 55 11.75 18.16 -2.32
CA ASN A 55 13.12 18.59 -1.97
C ASN A 55 13.66 18.00 -0.66
N ALA A 56 13.04 16.95 -0.12
CA ALA A 56 13.53 16.29 1.09
C ALA A 56 14.98 15.80 0.94
N GLN A 57 15.73 15.86 2.03
CA GLN A 57 17.12 15.39 2.11
C GLN A 57 17.23 14.15 3.01
N ILE A 58 16.33 14.01 3.98
CA ILE A 58 16.24 12.88 4.89
C ILE A 58 14.79 12.42 4.99
N ILE A 59 14.53 11.17 4.61
CA ILE A 59 13.21 10.55 4.69
C ILE A 59 13.20 9.31 5.58
N LEU A 60 12.03 8.98 6.11
CA LEU A 60 11.72 7.70 6.74
C LEU A 60 10.60 7.00 5.98
N ASP A 61 10.82 5.78 5.51
CA ASP A 61 9.78 4.85 5.04
C ASP A 61 9.34 3.93 6.19
N VAL A 62 8.04 3.75 6.36
CA VAL A 62 7.44 3.03 7.50
C VAL A 62 6.63 1.84 6.98
N GLY A 63 6.84 0.65 7.54
CA GLY A 63 6.21 -0.58 7.06
C GLY A 63 6.94 -1.19 5.86
N SER A 64 8.27 -1.04 5.82
CA SER A 64 9.07 -1.35 4.63
C SER A 64 9.33 -2.83 4.41
N ALA A 65 9.27 -3.70 5.43
CA ALA A 65 9.79 -5.07 5.34
C ALA A 65 9.03 -5.96 4.34
N LYS A 66 7.74 -5.70 4.17
CA LYS A 66 6.87 -6.41 3.22
C LYS A 66 6.53 -5.58 1.98
N SER A 67 7.24 -4.48 1.76
CA SER A 67 7.06 -3.66 0.56
C SER A 67 7.50 -4.41 -0.70
N ASN A 68 6.90 -4.05 -1.84
CA ASN A 68 7.29 -4.63 -3.12
C ASN A 68 8.74 -4.24 -3.46
N ASP A 69 9.50 -5.14 -4.08
CA ASP A 69 10.89 -4.88 -4.50
C ASP A 69 11.02 -3.59 -5.31
N ILE A 70 10.08 -3.26 -6.20
CA ILE A 70 10.14 -2.03 -7.01
C ILE A 70 10.19 -0.77 -6.13
N TRP A 71 9.46 -0.76 -5.02
CA TRP A 71 9.46 0.36 -4.07
C TRP A 71 10.80 0.47 -3.34
N LEU A 72 11.30 -0.66 -2.84
CA LEU A 72 12.56 -0.71 -2.11
C LEU A 72 13.75 -0.40 -3.01
N GLU A 73 13.77 -0.89 -4.26
CA GLU A 73 14.78 -0.52 -5.25
C GLU A 73 14.71 0.97 -5.61
N TRP A 74 13.51 1.54 -5.74
CA TRP A 74 13.37 2.98 -5.97
C TRP A 74 13.91 3.80 -4.79
N LEU A 75 13.55 3.46 -3.55
CA LEU A 75 14.11 4.06 -2.33
C LEU A 75 15.64 3.95 -2.29
N ASN A 76 16.17 2.76 -2.59
CA ASN A 76 17.61 2.49 -2.60
C ASN A 76 18.38 3.35 -3.62
N ASN A 77 17.73 3.75 -4.72
CA ASN A 77 18.34 4.57 -5.77
C ASN A 77 18.13 6.09 -5.59
N LEU A 78 17.44 6.55 -4.53
CA LEU A 78 17.27 7.97 -4.28
C LEU A 78 18.60 8.62 -3.86
N PRO A 79 18.98 9.80 -4.40
CA PRO A 79 20.22 10.48 -4.03
C PRO A 79 20.07 11.32 -2.75
N ILE A 80 19.36 10.79 -1.75
CA ILE A 80 19.10 11.41 -0.46
C ILE A 80 19.28 10.36 0.63
N THR A 81 19.28 10.78 1.90
CA THR A 81 19.38 9.83 3.01
C THR A 81 18.05 9.15 3.26
N VAL A 82 18.02 7.82 3.12
CA VAL A 82 16.81 7.02 3.32
C VAL A 82 16.94 6.18 4.60
N TYR A 83 15.97 6.35 5.49
CA TYR A 83 15.74 5.45 6.61
C TYR A 83 14.50 4.61 6.31
N ALA A 84 14.49 3.38 6.81
CA ALA A 84 13.33 2.51 6.76
C ALA A 84 13.09 1.88 8.13
N THR A 85 11.84 1.65 8.48
CA THR A 85 11.47 0.97 9.72
C THR A 85 10.32 0.00 9.51
N ASP A 86 10.39 -1.13 10.21
CA ASP A 86 9.32 -2.11 10.28
C ASP A 86 9.46 -2.91 11.58
N TYR A 87 8.39 -3.58 12.00
CA TYR A 87 8.43 -4.52 13.11
C TYR A 87 9.18 -5.80 12.72
N ASP A 88 9.03 -6.24 11.48
CA ASP A 88 9.76 -7.37 10.91
C ASP A 88 11.12 -6.91 10.34
N THR A 89 12.02 -7.84 10.05
CA THR A 89 13.32 -7.53 9.42
C THR A 89 13.23 -7.60 7.89
N PHE A 90 14.13 -6.90 7.20
CA PHE A 90 14.35 -7.15 5.77
C PHE A 90 14.88 -8.56 5.50
N GLU A 91 14.49 -9.11 4.35
CA GLU A 91 15.06 -10.36 3.84
C GLU A 91 16.43 -10.14 3.16
N LYS A 92 16.71 -8.92 2.70
CA LYS A 92 17.98 -8.52 2.06
C LYS A 92 18.41 -7.12 2.47
N GLU A 93 19.71 -6.86 2.39
CA GLU A 93 20.29 -5.54 2.64
C GLU A 93 20.21 -4.65 1.39
N TYR A 94 20.19 -3.33 1.61
CA TYR A 94 20.15 -2.31 0.56
C TYR A 94 21.20 -1.24 0.88
N ASP A 95 22.00 -0.84 -0.11
CA ASP A 95 23.16 0.05 0.07
C ASP A 95 22.81 1.42 0.66
N ASN A 96 21.67 2.00 0.27
CA ASN A 96 21.27 3.36 0.65
C ASN A 96 20.16 3.39 1.72
N ILE A 97 19.60 2.24 2.12
CA ILE A 97 18.51 2.19 3.09
C ILE A 97 19.06 1.82 4.47
N LYS A 98 18.98 2.77 5.41
CA LYS A 98 19.29 2.53 6.82
C LYS A 98 18.08 1.95 7.53
N PHE A 99 18.05 0.63 7.66
CA PHE A 99 16.92 -0.08 8.26
C PHE A 99 16.99 -0.15 9.79
N TYR A 100 15.84 0.03 10.45
CA TYR A 100 15.66 -0.12 11.89
C TYR A 100 14.46 -1.01 12.18
N GLN A 101 14.69 -2.15 12.83
CA GLN A 101 13.60 -2.97 13.33
C GLN A 101 13.01 -2.33 14.59
N SER A 102 11.78 -1.83 14.51
CA SER A 102 11.10 -1.20 15.65
C SER A 102 9.59 -1.16 15.51
N ASP A 103 8.90 -1.09 16.65
CA ASP A 103 7.49 -0.74 16.68
C ASP A 103 7.34 0.75 16.32
N VAL A 104 6.52 1.05 15.31
CA VAL A 104 6.29 2.44 14.84
C VAL A 104 5.78 3.37 15.93
N ARG A 105 5.21 2.83 17.02
CA ARG A 105 4.76 3.60 18.18
C ARG A 105 5.89 4.02 19.11
N ASN A 106 7.12 3.54 18.89
CA ASN A 106 8.31 3.87 19.67
C ASN A 106 9.57 3.75 18.81
N LEU A 107 9.87 4.80 18.05
CA LEU A 107 10.96 4.83 17.09
C LEU A 107 12.29 5.24 17.74
N PRO A 108 13.41 4.63 17.35
CA PRO A 108 14.74 4.92 17.90
C PRO A 108 15.37 6.21 17.29
N PHE A 109 14.56 7.21 16.99
CA PHE A 109 14.99 8.47 16.38
C PHE A 109 14.76 9.65 17.31
N GLN A 110 15.59 10.69 17.16
CA GLN A 110 15.41 11.95 17.87
C GLN A 110 14.18 12.70 17.34
N ASP A 111 13.63 13.59 18.16
CA ASP A 111 12.61 14.54 17.73
C ASP A 111 13.10 15.32 16.51
N GLU A 112 12.19 15.64 15.59
CA GLU A 112 12.48 16.54 14.45
C GLU A 112 13.67 16.08 13.56
N THR A 113 13.78 14.78 13.31
CA THR A 113 14.83 14.18 12.48
C THR A 113 14.52 14.26 10.98
N PHE A 114 13.29 13.97 10.57
CA PHE A 114 12.94 13.72 9.16
C PHE A 114 12.29 14.92 8.49
N ASP A 115 12.66 15.18 7.23
CA ASP A 115 11.97 16.18 6.40
C ASP A 115 10.59 15.67 5.98
N LYS A 116 10.53 14.39 5.63
CA LYS A 116 9.32 13.69 5.22
C LYS A 116 9.29 12.27 5.76
N ILE A 117 8.09 11.78 6.05
CA ILE A 117 7.82 10.40 6.43
C ILE A 117 6.82 9.83 5.45
N ILE A 118 7.03 8.59 5.01
CA ILE A 118 6.14 7.85 4.11
C ILE A 118 5.59 6.65 4.87
N ALA A 119 4.26 6.51 4.89
CA ALA A 119 3.54 5.43 5.57
C ALA A 119 2.43 4.91 4.64
N VAL A 120 2.76 3.93 3.80
CA VAL A 120 1.90 3.43 2.72
C VAL A 120 1.20 2.13 3.14
N SER A 121 -0.09 2.20 3.46
CA SER A 121 -0.91 1.13 4.07
C SER A 121 -0.19 0.38 5.19
N VAL A 122 0.01 1.06 6.31
CA VAL A 122 0.68 0.50 7.50
C VAL A 122 -0.05 0.90 8.78
N ILE A 123 -0.47 2.17 8.88
CA ILE A 123 -1.06 2.75 10.09
C ILE A 123 -2.38 2.07 10.47
N GLU A 124 -3.17 1.65 9.50
CA GLU A 124 -4.44 0.95 9.70
C GLU A 124 -4.30 -0.38 10.45
N HIS A 125 -3.13 -1.01 10.39
CA HIS A 125 -2.83 -2.31 10.99
C HIS A 125 -2.33 -2.20 12.44
N VAL A 126 -1.90 -1.02 12.89
CA VAL A 126 -1.17 -0.88 14.15
C VAL A 126 -2.08 -1.07 15.37
N GLY A 127 -1.68 -1.96 16.28
CA GLY A 127 -2.35 -2.21 17.55
C GLY A 127 -3.60 -3.08 17.47
N LEU A 128 -3.87 -3.73 16.33
CA LEU A 128 -4.99 -4.66 16.18
C LEU A 128 -4.70 -6.03 16.80
N PHE A 129 -5.76 -6.83 17.02
CA PHE A 129 -5.67 -8.16 17.64
C PHE A 129 -4.89 -9.17 16.78
N SER A 130 -4.97 -9.02 15.45
CA SER A 130 -4.29 -9.87 14.48
C SER A 130 -3.19 -9.07 13.77
N PRO A 131 -2.03 -8.81 14.41
CA PRO A 131 -0.96 -8.05 13.79
C PRO A 131 -0.35 -8.82 12.63
N GLN A 132 -0.15 -8.15 11.49
CA GLN A 132 0.45 -8.73 10.30
C GLN A 132 1.98 -8.72 10.37
N VAL A 133 2.55 -9.39 11.39
CA VAL A 133 4.00 -9.50 11.63
C VAL A 133 4.44 -10.96 11.65
N ASN A 134 5.70 -11.22 11.32
CA ASN A 134 6.32 -12.54 11.35
C ASN A 134 7.14 -12.78 12.63
N ALA A 135 7.26 -11.77 13.50
CA ALA A 135 8.04 -11.82 14.73
C ALA A 135 7.47 -12.77 15.80
N GLU A 136 8.37 -13.37 16.60
CA GLU A 136 8.01 -14.24 17.74
C GLU A 136 7.28 -13.48 18.84
N ASN A 137 7.75 -12.27 19.15
CA ASN A 137 7.11 -11.37 20.09
C ASN A 137 6.14 -10.49 19.31
N LEU A 138 4.84 -10.64 19.57
CA LEU A 138 3.82 -9.84 18.89
C LEU A 138 3.74 -8.42 19.48
N PRO A 139 3.47 -7.39 18.65
CA PRO A 139 3.24 -6.04 19.13
C PRO A 139 2.03 -6.01 20.08
N LYS A 140 2.11 -5.16 21.10
CA LYS A 140 1.02 -4.99 22.07
C LYS A 140 -0.26 -4.53 21.35
N ILE A 141 -1.38 -5.17 21.66
CA ILE A 141 -2.71 -4.77 21.21
C ILE A 141 -3.09 -3.43 21.87
N ASP A 142 -3.51 -2.48 21.05
CA ASP A 142 -3.93 -1.15 21.46
C ASP A 142 -4.94 -0.58 20.44
N ASN A 143 -6.17 -0.34 20.90
CA ASN A 143 -7.21 0.24 20.05
C ASN A 143 -6.81 1.62 19.50
N ASN A 144 -5.96 2.36 20.22
CA ASN A 144 -5.40 3.66 19.82
C ASN A 144 -4.04 3.52 19.10
N GLY A 145 -3.60 2.31 18.78
CA GLY A 145 -2.27 2.07 18.22
C GLY A 145 -1.98 2.84 16.93
N ASP A 146 -2.99 3.09 16.10
CA ASP A 146 -2.86 3.91 14.90
C ASP A 146 -2.65 5.40 15.22
N PHE A 147 -3.34 5.93 16.23
CA PHE A 147 -3.14 7.28 16.73
C PHE A 147 -1.76 7.44 17.38
N ASP A 148 -1.34 6.48 18.20
CA ASP A 148 -0.02 6.51 18.85
C ASP A 148 1.12 6.38 17.84
N ALA A 149 0.94 5.60 16.78
CA ALA A 149 1.87 5.56 15.66
C ALA A 149 1.99 6.94 14.99
N VAL A 150 0.87 7.57 14.61
CA VAL A 150 0.90 8.90 13.99
C VAL A 150 1.48 9.96 14.95
N LYS A 151 1.25 9.84 16.25
CA LYS A 151 1.84 10.70 17.28
C LYS A 151 3.37 10.56 17.31
N GLU A 152 3.87 9.34 17.26
CA GLU A 152 5.30 9.07 17.23
C GLU A 152 5.95 9.54 15.92
N LEU A 153 5.29 9.31 14.77
CA LEU A 153 5.72 9.87 13.49
C LEU A 153 5.75 11.40 13.52
N THR A 154 4.77 12.03 14.18
CA THR A 154 4.75 13.49 14.39
C THR A 154 5.93 13.96 15.24
N ARG A 155 6.34 13.20 16.27
CA ARG A 155 7.50 13.54 17.11
C ARG A 155 8.78 13.61 16.27
N VAL A 156 9.06 12.58 15.49
CA VAL A 156 10.31 12.46 14.70
C VAL A 156 10.30 13.30 13.42
N LEU A 157 9.16 13.83 13.00
CA LEU A 157 9.04 14.75 11.87
C LEU A 157 9.50 16.16 12.25
N LYS A 158 10.27 16.83 11.38
CA LYS A 158 10.67 18.25 11.56
C LYS A 158 9.46 19.18 11.58
N LYS A 159 9.61 20.36 12.20
CA LYS A 159 8.63 21.45 12.06
C LYS A 159 8.45 21.81 10.58
N GLY A 160 7.21 21.90 10.12
CA GLY A 160 6.90 22.10 8.70
C GLY A 160 7.12 20.87 7.83
N GLY A 161 7.66 19.78 8.37
CA GLY A 161 7.79 18.49 7.71
C GLY A 161 6.44 17.87 7.41
N GLU A 162 6.44 16.91 6.49
CA GLU A 162 5.22 16.30 5.96
C GLU A 162 5.18 14.78 6.17
N LEU A 163 4.04 14.30 6.68
CA LEU A 163 3.68 12.89 6.73
C LEU A 163 2.83 12.57 5.49
N ILE A 164 3.35 11.71 4.65
CA ILE A 164 2.69 11.16 3.47
C ILE A 164 2.13 9.80 3.87
N MET A 165 0.81 9.68 3.94
CA MET A 165 0.15 8.49 4.45
C MET A 165 -0.99 8.08 3.53
N THR A 166 -1.11 6.78 3.29
CA THR A 166 -2.24 6.19 2.57
C THR A 166 -3.01 5.24 3.46
N LEU A 167 -4.34 5.27 3.37
CA LEU A 167 -5.22 4.47 4.22
C LEU A 167 -6.41 3.92 3.42
N PRO A 168 -6.94 2.75 3.81
CA PRO A 168 -8.27 2.30 3.45
C PRO A 168 -9.32 3.37 3.76
N PHE A 169 -10.15 3.74 2.78
CA PHE A 169 -11.16 4.78 2.96
C PHE A 169 -12.51 4.37 2.39
N GLY A 170 -13.57 4.49 3.19
CA GLY A 170 -14.92 4.08 2.84
C GLY A 170 -16.01 4.86 3.57
N VAL A 171 -17.26 4.44 3.38
CA VAL A 171 -18.43 5.07 4.03
C VAL A 171 -18.42 4.82 5.54
N ASN A 172 -18.21 3.55 5.89
CA ASN A 172 -18.25 3.09 7.26
C ASN A 172 -16.83 2.98 7.78
N GLN A 173 -16.62 3.53 8.97
CA GLN A 173 -15.48 3.14 9.78
C GLN A 173 -15.67 1.72 10.32
N GLY A 174 -14.58 1.04 10.61
CA GLY A 174 -14.61 -0.27 11.25
C GLY A 174 -13.36 -1.06 10.95
N LEU A 175 -13.40 -2.34 11.28
CA LEU A 175 -12.37 -3.27 10.89
C LEU A 175 -12.75 -3.94 9.56
N ILE A 176 -11.74 -4.20 8.74
CA ILE A 176 -11.83 -4.86 7.44
C ILE A 176 -10.77 -5.97 7.37
N LEU A 177 -10.81 -6.77 6.31
CA LEU A 177 -9.85 -7.87 6.08
C LEU A 177 -9.79 -8.84 7.27
N ASN A 178 -10.95 -9.30 7.76
CA ASN A 178 -11.05 -10.18 8.94
C ASN A 178 -10.39 -9.60 10.20
N ASP A 179 -10.70 -8.33 10.49
CA ASP A 179 -10.22 -7.63 11.68
C ASP A 179 -8.72 -7.30 11.71
N GLU A 180 -8.05 -7.39 10.55
CA GLU A 180 -6.61 -7.14 10.41
C GLU A 180 -6.27 -5.70 10.02
N ALA A 181 -7.23 -4.88 9.60
CA ALA A 181 -7.02 -3.48 9.22
C ALA A 181 -8.20 -2.59 9.61
N ARG A 182 -7.94 -1.30 9.84
CA ARG A 182 -8.98 -0.27 10.01
C ARG A 182 -9.38 0.33 8.66
N CYS A 183 -10.68 0.51 8.46
CA CYS A 183 -11.23 1.37 7.42
C CYS A 183 -11.56 2.76 8.01
N TYR A 184 -11.16 3.81 7.30
CA TYR A 184 -11.40 5.19 7.70
C TYR A 184 -12.53 5.81 6.90
N ASN A 185 -13.16 6.81 7.50
CA ASN A 185 -14.06 7.74 6.85
C ASN A 185 -13.66 9.17 7.22
N ILE A 186 -14.42 10.17 6.74
CA ILE A 186 -14.07 11.57 6.96
C ILE A 186 -14.07 11.96 8.44
N GLU A 187 -14.95 11.35 9.23
CA GLU A 187 -15.10 11.69 10.64
C GLU A 187 -13.93 11.14 11.45
N ASN A 188 -13.57 9.87 11.27
CA ASN A 188 -12.56 9.24 12.10
C ASN A 188 -11.12 9.53 11.65
N ILE A 189 -10.88 9.87 10.37
CA ILE A 189 -9.55 10.28 9.90
C ILE A 189 -9.16 11.64 10.49
N SER A 190 -10.15 12.49 10.79
CA SER A 190 -9.94 13.82 11.38
C SER A 190 -9.33 13.76 12.80
N LYS A 191 -9.30 12.58 13.45
CA LYS A 191 -8.62 12.43 14.74
C LYS A 191 -7.14 12.83 14.66
N PHE A 192 -6.51 12.60 13.51
CA PHE A 192 -5.10 12.97 13.28
C PHE A 192 -4.88 14.49 13.19
N ASP A 193 -5.95 15.29 13.01
CA ASP A 193 -5.87 16.75 12.90
C ASP A 193 -5.40 17.44 14.20
N SER A 194 -5.47 16.71 15.31
CA SER A 194 -4.92 17.12 16.61
C SER A 194 -3.39 17.05 16.67
N LEU A 195 -2.76 16.27 15.79
CA LEU A 195 -1.30 16.04 15.74
C LEU A 195 -0.65 16.80 14.58
N LEU A 196 -1.26 16.74 13.40
CA LEU A 196 -0.76 17.33 12.15
C LEU A 196 -1.94 17.95 11.39
N LYS A 197 -1.71 18.96 10.53
CA LYS A 197 -2.79 19.53 9.72
C LYS A 197 -2.85 18.92 8.33
N PRO A 198 -4.03 18.52 7.83
CA PRO A 198 -4.15 18.01 6.47
C PRO A 198 -3.80 19.12 5.47
N PHE A 199 -2.82 18.85 4.61
CA PHE A 199 -2.39 19.74 3.54
C PHE A 199 -3.00 19.33 2.19
N LEU A 200 -3.08 18.02 1.94
CA LEU A 200 -3.69 17.44 0.76
C LEU A 200 -4.37 16.12 1.14
N LEU A 201 -5.61 15.92 0.72
CA LEU A 201 -6.32 14.65 0.84
C LEU A 201 -7.00 14.34 -0.49
N GLU A 202 -6.61 13.23 -1.10
CA GLU A 202 -7.15 12.77 -2.37
C GLU A 202 -7.69 11.37 -2.21
N TYR A 203 -8.97 11.20 -2.53
CA TYR A 203 -9.60 9.89 -2.55
C TYR A 203 -9.52 9.32 -3.97
N TYR A 204 -9.10 8.07 -4.06
CA TYR A 204 -9.03 7.30 -5.28
C TYR A 204 -9.89 6.05 -5.12
N GLU A 205 -10.91 5.94 -5.97
CA GLU A 205 -11.68 4.71 -6.18
C GLU A 205 -10.97 3.86 -7.23
N TYR A 206 -10.95 2.54 -7.06
CA TYR A 206 -10.72 1.63 -8.17
C TYR A 206 -12.06 0.94 -8.50
N GLN A 207 -12.67 1.33 -9.62
CA GLN A 207 -13.93 0.74 -10.06
C GLN A 207 -13.69 -0.57 -10.84
N TYR A 208 -14.46 -1.60 -10.49
CA TYR A 208 -14.74 -2.73 -11.35
C TYR A 208 -15.43 -2.23 -12.63
N ALA A 209 -14.72 -2.20 -13.76
CA ALA A 209 -15.37 -2.56 -15.02
C ALA A 209 -15.45 -4.09 -15.05
N GLU A 210 -16.54 -4.66 -15.55
CA GLU A 210 -16.76 -6.10 -15.73
C GLU A 210 -15.61 -6.76 -16.52
N CYS A 211 -14.47 -7.00 -15.87
CA CYS A 211 -13.35 -7.71 -16.47
C CYS A 211 -13.58 -9.20 -16.21
N ILE A 212 -13.79 -9.92 -17.31
CA ILE A 212 -13.62 -11.38 -17.37
C ILE A 212 -12.26 -11.68 -16.74
N CYS A 213 -12.25 -12.44 -15.65
CA CYS A 213 -11.02 -12.90 -15.03
C CYS A 213 -10.28 -13.77 -16.05
N TYR A 214 -9.14 -13.30 -16.57
CA TYR A 214 -8.30 -14.09 -17.49
C TYR A 214 -7.57 -15.24 -16.79
N TYR A 215 -7.64 -15.29 -15.46
CA TYR A 215 -7.07 -16.33 -14.62
C TYR A 215 -8.19 -16.96 -13.79
N SER A 216 -8.22 -18.29 -13.78
CA SER A 216 -9.04 -19.04 -12.83
C SER A 216 -8.48 -18.83 -11.44
N GLU A 217 -9.30 -18.33 -10.51
CA GLU A 217 -9.00 -18.33 -9.08
C GLU A 217 -8.50 -19.73 -8.68
N GLY A 218 -7.28 -19.80 -8.12
CA GLY A 218 -6.86 -21.00 -7.42
C GLY A 218 -7.90 -21.28 -6.33
N SER A 219 -8.47 -22.49 -6.36
CA SER A 219 -9.65 -22.85 -5.58
C SER A 219 -9.53 -22.42 -4.11
N PRO A 220 -10.65 -21.98 -3.47
CA PRO A 220 -10.64 -21.58 -2.06
C PRO A 220 -10.03 -22.69 -1.19
N LYS A 221 -9.27 -22.32 -0.16
CA LYS A 221 -8.62 -23.27 0.77
C LYS A 221 -9.65 -24.27 1.30
N ILE A 222 -9.60 -25.49 0.74
CA ILE A 222 -10.47 -26.61 1.08
C ILE A 222 -10.17 -27.03 2.53
N SER A 223 -11.20 -27.14 3.37
CA SER A 223 -11.04 -27.60 4.76
C SER A 223 -10.54 -29.04 4.81
N LEU A 224 -9.83 -29.41 5.90
CA LEU A 224 -9.22 -30.73 6.08
C LEU A 224 -10.21 -31.90 5.91
N SER A 225 -11.50 -31.71 6.18
CA SER A 225 -12.54 -32.73 6.01
C SER A 225 -12.84 -33.05 4.54
N GLN A 226 -12.67 -32.10 3.62
CA GLN A 226 -12.87 -32.31 2.19
C GLN A 226 -11.66 -32.95 1.49
N LYS A 227 -10.45 -32.87 2.07
CA LYS A 227 -9.26 -33.56 1.54
C LYS A 227 -9.38 -35.08 1.58
N VAL A 228 -10.08 -35.64 2.58
CA VAL A 228 -10.24 -37.09 2.73
C VAL A 228 -11.21 -37.66 1.69
N SER A 229 -12.28 -36.90 1.37
CA SER A 229 -13.24 -37.29 0.32
C SER A 229 -12.59 -37.33 -1.07
N ASN A 230 -11.73 -36.36 -1.38
CA ASN A 230 -11.07 -36.25 -2.68
C ASN A 230 -9.91 -37.24 -2.87
N HIS A 231 -9.40 -37.88 -1.81
CA HIS A 231 -8.34 -38.87 -1.93
C HIS A 231 -8.84 -40.26 -2.35
N LEU A 232 -10.15 -40.54 -2.16
CA LEU A 232 -10.77 -41.83 -2.51
C LEU A 232 -11.30 -41.89 -3.95
N SER A 233 -11.34 -40.76 -4.68
CA SER A 233 -11.87 -40.69 -6.05
C SER A 233 -10.82 -40.44 -7.13
N GLY A 234 -9.53 -40.55 -6.80
CA GLY A 234 -8.46 -40.19 -7.72
C GLY A 234 -8.46 -41.01 -9.01
N VAL A 235 -8.66 -40.37 -10.17
CA VAL A 235 -8.01 -40.72 -11.45
C VAL A 235 -7.92 -39.46 -12.32
N LEU A 236 -6.69 -39.04 -12.60
CA LEU A 236 -6.18 -38.34 -13.79
C LEU A 236 -7.22 -37.60 -14.68
N GLN A 237 -7.33 -36.30 -14.49
CA GLN A 237 -7.53 -35.38 -15.62
C GLN A 237 -6.53 -34.23 -15.48
N SER A 238 -5.47 -34.29 -16.27
CA SER A 238 -4.69 -33.10 -16.61
C SER A 238 -5.61 -32.18 -17.41
N THR A 239 -6.30 -31.27 -16.75
CA THR A 239 -6.97 -30.16 -17.42
C THR A 239 -5.87 -29.22 -17.93
N GLN A 240 -5.40 -29.47 -19.15
CA GLN A 240 -4.78 -28.41 -19.94
C GLN A 240 -5.78 -27.27 -20.02
N VAL A 241 -5.55 -26.23 -19.21
CA VAL A 241 -6.34 -25.00 -19.27
C VAL A 241 -6.07 -24.39 -20.64
N LYS A 242 -7.06 -24.48 -21.53
CA LYS A 242 -7.03 -23.77 -22.81
C LYS A 242 -7.21 -22.28 -22.53
N TYR A 243 -6.10 -21.55 -22.53
CA TYR A 243 -6.13 -20.09 -22.57
C TYR A 243 -6.75 -19.63 -23.90
N LYS A 244 -7.78 -18.76 -23.83
CA LYS A 244 -8.31 -18.10 -25.04
C LYS A 244 -7.22 -17.18 -25.59
N LYS A 245 -6.91 -17.31 -26.88
CA LYS A 245 -6.02 -16.39 -27.59
C LYS A 245 -6.65 -15.00 -27.64
N ALA A 246 -5.84 -13.97 -27.39
CA ALA A 246 -6.25 -12.57 -27.26
C ALA A 246 -6.71 -11.91 -28.58
N GLU A 247 -6.68 -12.65 -29.70
CA GLU A 247 -6.79 -12.13 -31.07
C GLU A 247 -8.23 -11.68 -31.45
N ASP A 248 -9.26 -12.04 -30.67
CA ASP A 248 -10.67 -11.87 -31.06
C ASP A 248 -11.45 -10.73 -30.33
N MET A 249 -10.79 -9.78 -29.66
CA MET A 249 -11.52 -8.74 -28.88
C MET A 249 -11.10 -7.30 -29.24
N HIS A 250 -11.95 -6.57 -29.96
CA HIS A 250 -11.73 -5.14 -30.22
C HIS A 250 -12.31 -4.28 -29.08
N GLY A 251 -11.44 -3.72 -28.23
CA GLY A 251 -11.78 -2.79 -27.14
C GLY A 251 -10.54 -2.49 -26.28
N PHE A 252 -10.49 -1.33 -25.61
CA PHE A 252 -9.37 -0.95 -24.73
C PHE A 252 -9.18 -2.02 -23.63
N TYR A 253 -8.06 -2.75 -23.67
CA TYR A 253 -7.72 -3.73 -22.65
C TYR A 253 -7.18 -3.02 -21.39
N GLY A 254 -7.72 -3.35 -20.21
CA GLY A 254 -7.10 -3.04 -18.92
C GLY A 254 -7.05 -1.55 -18.53
N SER A 255 -8.12 -0.78 -18.73
CA SER A 255 -8.19 0.61 -18.25
C SER A 255 -8.58 0.67 -16.76
N VAL A 256 -7.71 1.24 -15.93
CA VAL A 256 -8.04 1.63 -14.55
C VAL A 256 -8.41 3.11 -14.54
N THR A 257 -9.61 3.43 -14.07
CA THR A 257 -10.06 4.81 -13.95
C THR A 257 -9.83 5.30 -12.54
N TRP A 258 -8.83 6.16 -12.37
CA TRP A 258 -8.59 6.89 -11.15
C TRP A 258 -9.46 8.15 -11.14
N ARG A 259 -10.43 8.21 -10.23
CA ARG A 259 -11.21 9.42 -10.04
C ARG A 259 -10.75 10.13 -8.78
N ARG A 260 -10.16 11.32 -8.95
CA ARG A 260 -9.99 12.28 -7.85
C ARG A 260 -11.36 12.80 -7.45
N VAL A 261 -11.90 12.34 -6.34
CA VAL A 261 -13.17 12.83 -5.81
C VAL A 261 -12.87 13.81 -4.67
N PRO A 262 -13.47 15.02 -4.65
CA PRO A 262 -13.41 15.89 -3.47
C PRO A 262 -13.90 15.10 -2.25
N LEU A 263 -13.17 15.14 -1.15
CA LEU A 263 -13.42 14.26 0.01
C LEU A 263 -14.86 14.34 0.56
N LYS A 264 -15.47 15.54 0.52
CA LYS A 264 -16.89 15.77 0.88
C LYS A 264 -17.92 15.09 -0.05
N ASN A 265 -17.49 14.71 -1.24
CA ASN A 265 -18.27 14.05 -2.28
C ASN A 265 -17.79 12.59 -2.48
N ALA A 266 -16.84 12.12 -1.67
CA ALA A 266 -16.35 10.74 -1.74
C ALA A 266 -17.48 9.83 -1.25
N SER A 267 -18.08 9.12 -2.20
CA SER A 267 -19.18 8.20 -1.96
C SER A 267 -18.68 6.80 -2.29
N ALA A 268 -17.93 6.18 -1.39
CA ALA A 268 -17.63 4.75 -1.54
C ALA A 268 -18.96 4.01 -1.61
N VAL A 269 -19.19 3.18 -2.63
CA VAL A 269 -20.51 2.56 -2.86
C VAL A 269 -20.62 1.13 -2.32
N ASN A 270 -19.57 0.57 -1.74
CA ASN A 270 -19.45 -0.88 -1.56
C ASN A 270 -19.21 -1.33 -0.12
N TYR A 271 -19.69 -2.55 0.17
CA TYR A 271 -19.80 -3.12 1.52
C TYR A 271 -18.65 -4.06 1.91
N ASN A 272 -17.78 -4.50 0.97
CA ASN A 272 -16.65 -5.40 1.24
C ASN A 272 -15.53 -5.26 0.18
N HIS A 273 -14.29 -5.49 0.62
CA HIS A 273 -13.02 -5.23 -0.06
C HIS A 273 -12.75 -3.73 -0.32
N VAL A 274 -11.49 -3.32 -0.23
CA VAL A 274 -11.06 -1.94 0.04
C VAL A 274 -11.14 -1.03 -1.19
N ASP A 275 -12.32 -0.88 -1.81
CA ASP A 275 -12.53 -0.29 -3.16
C ASP A 275 -12.15 1.20 -3.32
N GLY A 276 -11.63 1.81 -2.26
CA GLY A 276 -11.06 3.14 -2.29
C GLY A 276 -9.96 3.33 -1.26
N ILE A 277 -8.98 4.14 -1.64
CA ILE A 277 -7.88 4.55 -0.79
C ILE A 277 -7.87 6.07 -0.68
N ILE A 278 -7.49 6.57 0.48
CA ILE A 278 -7.13 7.96 0.65
C ILE A 278 -5.61 8.08 0.55
N CYS A 279 -5.17 8.98 -0.31
CA CYS A 279 -3.78 9.40 -0.47
C CYS A 279 -3.66 10.79 0.15
N GLY A 280 -2.94 10.90 1.26
CA GLY A 280 -2.89 12.13 2.04
C GLY A 280 -1.48 12.64 2.33
N VAL A 281 -1.41 13.96 2.54
CA VAL A 281 -0.26 14.67 3.06
C VAL A 281 -0.72 15.51 4.25
N TRP A 282 -0.15 15.24 5.43
CA TRP A 282 -0.34 16.03 6.64
C TRP A 282 0.95 16.77 6.97
N ARG A 283 0.85 17.99 7.48
CA ARG A 283 1.99 18.83 7.82
C ARG A 283 2.08 19.08 9.32
N LYS A 284 3.28 18.96 9.88
CA LYS A 284 3.55 19.33 11.27
C LYS A 284 3.55 20.84 11.41
N ILE A 285 2.68 21.36 12.27
CA ILE A 285 2.66 22.78 12.62
C ILE A 285 3.76 23.05 13.66
N GLY A 286 4.42 24.20 13.51
CA GLY A 286 5.60 24.58 14.31
C GLY A 286 5.32 24.87 15.79
#